data_AF-Q9LB59-F1
#
_entry.id   AF-Q9LB59-F1
#
_cell.length_a   1.000
_cell.length_b   1.000
_cell.length_c   1.000
_cell.angle_alpha   90.00
_cell.angle_beta   90.00
_cell.angle_gamma   90.00
#
_symmetry.space_group_name_H-M   'P 1'
#
loop_
_entity.id
_entity.type
_entity.pdbx_description
1 polymer ?
#
loop_
_entity_poly.entity_id
_entity_poly.type
_entity_poly.pdbx_seq_one_letter_code
_entity_poly.pdbx_strand_id
1 'polypeptide(L)'
;INRINTNADGTIKVGGYTASLTTNAANLNIGKGGINLSNQASGRSLLVENLTGNITVDGALMVNNQVGGYALAGSSANFEFKAGVDTKNGTATFNNDIHLGKAVNLRVDAHTAYFNGNIYLGKSTNLKVNGHSAHFKNID
;
A
#
# COMPACT_ATOMS: atom_id res chain seq x y z
N ILE A 1 -11.63 7.44 5.86
CA ILE A 1 -11.06 6.57 6.92
C ILE A 1 -9.83 7.28 7.48
N ASN A 2 -9.66 7.42 8.80
CA ASN A 2 -8.51 8.17 9.34
C ASN A 2 -7.23 7.34 9.44
N ARG A 3 -7.36 6.01 9.64
CA ARG A 3 -6.25 5.05 9.73
C ARG A 3 -6.74 3.64 9.43
N ILE A 4 -5.89 2.83 8.83
CA ILE A 4 -6.08 1.38 8.69
C ILE A 4 -4.98 0.67 9.48
N ASN A 5 -5.35 -0.32 10.29
CA ASN A 5 -4.39 -1.20 10.97
C ASN A 5 -4.77 -2.66 10.70
N THR A 6 -3.80 -3.48 10.34
CA THR A 6 -3.95 -4.95 10.42
C THR A 6 -3.26 -5.45 11.68
N ASN A 7 -3.77 -6.55 12.24
CA ASN A 7 -3.15 -7.27 13.35
C ASN A 7 -2.77 -8.68 12.86
N ALA A 8 -1.67 -9.22 13.38
CA ALA A 8 -1.24 -10.58 13.09
C ALA A 8 -1.17 -11.37 14.41
N ASP A 9 -1.82 -12.52 14.47
CA ASP A 9 -2.01 -13.35 15.67
C ASP A 9 -0.94 -14.44 15.84
N GLY A 10 0.10 -14.45 14.99
CA GLY A 10 1.21 -15.39 15.05
C GLY A 10 0.99 -16.71 14.30
N THR A 11 -0.19 -16.93 13.73
CA THR A 11 -0.45 -18.10 12.86
C THR A 11 0.40 -18.06 11.58
N ILE A 12 0.87 -19.22 11.12
CA ILE A 12 1.75 -19.34 9.95
C ILE A 12 1.02 -20.08 8.82
N LYS A 13 1.03 -19.49 7.63
CA LYS A 13 0.47 -20.05 6.39
C LYS A 13 1.45 -19.89 5.24
N VAL A 14 1.62 -20.93 4.42
CA VAL A 14 2.40 -20.86 3.18
C VAL A 14 1.77 -19.82 2.25
N GLY A 15 2.58 -18.86 1.78
CA GLY A 15 2.13 -17.74 0.95
C GLY A 15 1.49 -16.58 1.72
N GLY A 16 1.44 -16.64 3.06
CA GLY A 16 0.97 -15.57 3.92
C GLY A 16 -0.56 -15.40 3.94
N TYR A 17 -0.97 -14.24 4.41
CA TYR A 17 -2.37 -13.86 4.58
C TYR A 17 -2.64 -12.52 3.92
N THR A 18 -3.83 -12.34 3.36
CA THR A 18 -4.28 -11.08 2.78
C THR A 18 -5.44 -10.54 3.61
N ALA A 19 -5.29 -9.31 4.12
CA ALA A 19 -6.42 -8.50 4.56
C ALA A 19 -6.91 -7.66 3.38
N SER A 20 -8.21 -7.44 3.26
CA SER A 20 -8.77 -6.59 2.21
C SER A 20 -9.76 -5.56 2.74
N LEU A 21 -9.75 -4.38 2.13
CA LEU A 21 -10.77 -3.34 2.24
C LEU A 21 -11.24 -3.01 0.83
N THR A 22 -12.50 -3.28 0.53
CA THR A 22 -13.10 -2.97 -0.78
C THR A 22 -14.23 -1.96 -0.60
N THR A 23 -14.25 -0.95 -1.46
CA THR A 23 -15.26 0.12 -1.44
C THR A 23 -15.80 0.37 -2.84
N ASN A 24 -16.97 1.00 -2.95
CA ASN A 24 -17.55 1.45 -4.20
C ASN A 24 -17.96 2.92 -4.07
N ALA A 25 -16.97 3.79 -3.85
CA ALA A 25 -17.17 5.19 -3.58
C ALA A 25 -16.54 6.05 -4.67
N ALA A 26 -17.05 7.27 -4.88
CA ALA A 26 -16.41 8.23 -5.78
C ALA A 26 -14.96 8.57 -5.33
N ASN A 27 -14.73 8.67 -4.01
CA ASN A 27 -13.41 8.88 -3.43
C ASN A 27 -13.26 8.09 -2.13
N LEU A 28 -12.22 7.26 -2.03
CA LEU A 28 -11.76 6.63 -0.80
C LEU A 28 -10.57 7.43 -0.25
N ASN A 29 -10.81 8.22 0.79
CA ASN A 29 -9.77 9.01 1.44
C ASN A 29 -9.28 8.33 2.72
N ILE A 30 -7.98 8.06 2.78
CA ILE A 30 -7.25 7.58 3.95
C ILE A 30 -6.46 8.75 4.50
N GLY A 31 -6.86 9.23 5.67
CA GLY A 31 -6.29 10.42 6.29
C GLY A 31 -4.86 10.23 6.80
N LYS A 32 -4.35 11.27 7.47
CA LYS A 32 -2.97 11.38 7.96
C LYS A 32 -2.52 10.27 8.92
N GLY A 33 -3.45 9.53 9.53
CA GLY A 33 -3.11 8.36 10.34
C GLY A 33 -2.51 7.21 9.54
N GLY A 34 -2.68 7.22 8.22
CA GLY A 34 -2.02 6.32 7.29
C GLY A 34 -2.46 4.87 7.44
N ILE A 35 -1.55 3.96 7.12
CA ILE A 35 -1.80 2.53 7.11
C ILE A 35 -0.68 1.82 7.86
N ASN A 36 -1.04 0.95 8.81
CA ASN A 36 -0.11 0.03 9.44
C ASN A 36 -0.43 -1.42 9.06
N LEU A 37 0.56 -2.11 8.49
CA LEU A 37 0.53 -3.53 8.18
C LEU A 37 1.36 -4.29 9.22
N SER A 38 0.70 -5.04 10.10
CA SER A 38 1.40 -5.95 11.01
C SER A 38 1.92 -7.15 10.24
N ASN A 39 3.25 -7.37 10.26
CA ASN A 39 3.94 -8.44 9.56
C ASN A 39 4.52 -9.46 10.54
N GLN A 40 4.34 -10.75 10.21
CA GLN A 40 4.85 -11.91 10.95
C GLN A 40 5.62 -12.86 10.01
N ALA A 41 6.14 -13.97 10.51
CA ALA A 41 6.96 -14.92 9.74
C ALA A 41 6.30 -15.46 8.46
N SER A 42 4.97 -15.53 8.38
CA SER A 42 4.25 -15.97 7.17
C SER A 42 4.20 -14.94 6.04
N GLY A 43 4.60 -13.70 6.29
CA GLY A 43 4.30 -12.57 5.42
C GLY A 43 2.84 -12.12 5.54
N ARG A 44 2.59 -10.89 5.12
CA ARG A 44 1.27 -10.26 5.16
C ARG A 44 1.06 -9.37 3.94
N SER A 45 -0.15 -9.40 3.42
CA SER A 45 -0.60 -8.50 2.37
C SER A 45 -1.81 -7.69 2.84
N LEU A 46 -1.90 -6.45 2.39
CA LEU A 46 -3.09 -5.62 2.51
C LEU A 46 -3.51 -5.16 1.11
N LEU A 47 -4.73 -5.49 0.74
CA LEU A 47 -5.38 -5.07 -0.49
C LEU A 47 -6.41 -3.97 -0.19
N VAL A 48 -6.22 -2.79 -0.76
CA VAL A 48 -7.16 -1.67 -0.66
C VAL A 48 -7.74 -1.38 -2.04
N GLU A 49 -9.03 -1.61 -2.21
CA GLU A 49 -9.72 -1.50 -3.49
C GLU A 49 -10.85 -0.47 -3.41
N ASN A 50 -10.93 0.38 -4.43
CA ASN A 50 -12.11 1.18 -4.71
C ASN A 50 -12.58 0.88 -6.13
N LEU A 51 -13.78 0.31 -6.25
CA LEU A 51 -14.27 -0.27 -7.50
C LEU A 51 -14.53 0.78 -8.57
N THR A 52 -15.07 1.94 -8.21
CA THR A 52 -15.50 2.94 -9.19
C THR A 52 -14.68 4.22 -9.20
N GLY A 53 -14.18 4.64 -8.03
CA GLY A 53 -13.57 5.96 -7.87
C GLY A 53 -12.11 5.95 -7.45
N ASN A 54 -11.68 7.09 -6.93
CA ASN A 54 -10.29 7.36 -6.59
C ASN A 54 -9.90 6.79 -5.23
N ILE A 55 -8.60 6.64 -5.01
CA ILE A 55 -7.99 6.39 -3.70
C ILE A 55 -7.03 7.55 -3.40
N THR A 56 -7.12 8.13 -2.22
CA THR A 56 -6.16 9.13 -1.73
C THR A 56 -5.62 8.69 -0.37
N VAL A 57 -4.30 8.66 -0.23
CA VAL A 57 -3.60 8.33 1.02
C VAL A 57 -2.77 9.53 1.45
N ASP A 58 -3.19 10.17 2.54
CA ASP A 58 -2.56 11.36 3.10
C ASP A 58 -1.55 11.05 4.22
N GLY A 59 -1.46 9.79 4.65
CA GLY A 59 -0.58 9.34 5.72
C GLY A 59 0.48 8.35 5.26
N ALA A 60 1.39 8.00 6.17
CA ALA A 60 2.47 7.06 5.87
C ALA A 60 2.00 5.61 5.71
N LEU A 61 2.76 4.83 4.94
CA LEU A 61 2.71 3.38 4.94
C LEU A 61 3.70 2.86 5.97
N MET A 62 3.21 2.07 6.93
CA MET A 62 3.98 1.55 8.06
C MET A 62 3.90 0.03 8.10
N VAL A 63 5.01 -0.60 8.48
CA VAL A 63 5.05 -2.02 8.82
C VAL A 63 5.39 -2.13 10.29
N ASN A 64 4.63 -2.90 11.06
CA ASN A 64 4.83 -3.06 12.51
C ASN A 64 4.91 -1.71 13.28
N ASN A 65 4.03 -0.78 12.91
CA ASN A 65 3.91 0.58 13.46
C ASN A 65 5.12 1.50 13.21
N GLN A 66 5.98 1.16 12.25
CA GLN A 66 7.18 1.94 11.93
C GLN A 66 7.17 2.37 10.45
N VAL A 67 7.42 3.67 10.21
CA VAL A 67 7.70 4.20 8.87
C VAL A 67 9.08 3.70 8.42
N GLY A 68 9.18 3.13 7.22
CA GLY A 68 10.38 2.41 6.80
C GLY A 68 10.59 1.08 7.53
N GLY A 69 9.56 0.59 8.24
CA GLY A 69 9.54 -0.73 8.82
C GLY A 69 9.79 -1.82 7.78
N TYR A 70 10.30 -2.96 8.23
CA TYR A 70 10.74 -4.06 7.36
C TYR A 70 9.94 -5.33 7.65
N ALA A 71 9.89 -6.24 6.67
CA ALA A 71 9.33 -7.56 6.86
C ALA A 71 10.33 -8.46 7.62
N LEU A 72 9.81 -9.39 8.44
CA LEU A 72 10.62 -10.38 9.15
C LEU A 72 11.34 -11.31 8.17
N ALA A 73 12.44 -11.92 8.59
CA ALA A 73 13.23 -12.81 7.74
C ALA A 73 12.37 -13.95 7.16
N GLY A 74 12.54 -14.25 5.87
CA GLY A 74 11.76 -15.26 5.16
C GLY A 74 10.33 -14.84 4.80
N SER A 75 9.94 -13.59 5.09
CA SER A 75 8.61 -13.04 4.82
C SER A 75 8.65 -11.78 3.96
N SER A 76 7.48 -11.35 3.49
CA SER A 76 7.29 -10.04 2.85
C SER A 76 6.04 -9.33 3.37
N ALA A 77 6.08 -8.01 3.37
CA ALA A 77 4.94 -7.14 3.67
C ALA A 77 4.49 -6.47 2.37
N ASN A 78 3.26 -6.70 1.92
CA ASN A 78 2.78 -6.25 0.61
C ASN A 78 1.60 -5.29 0.76
N PHE A 79 1.75 -4.08 0.23
CA PHE A 79 0.66 -3.14 0.05
C PHE A 79 0.18 -3.19 -1.40
N GLU A 80 -1.11 -3.38 -1.61
CA GLU A 80 -1.73 -3.37 -2.92
C GLU A 80 -2.91 -2.40 -2.92
N PHE A 81 -2.90 -1.47 -3.88
CA PHE A 81 -3.96 -0.48 -4.06
C PHE A 81 -4.55 -0.64 -5.45
N LYS A 82 -5.88 -0.71 -5.56
CA LYS A 82 -6.56 -0.67 -6.85
C LYS A 82 -7.66 0.38 -6.89
N ALA A 83 -7.52 1.37 -7.77
CA ALA A 83 -8.47 2.47 -7.90
C ALA A 83 -9.23 2.39 -9.22
N GLY A 84 -10.56 2.52 -9.16
CA GLY A 84 -11.45 2.45 -10.31
C GLY A 84 -11.35 1.11 -11.05
N VAL A 85 -11.40 -0.01 -10.32
CA VAL A 85 -11.28 -1.36 -10.89
C VAL A 85 -12.28 -1.61 -12.02
N ASP A 86 -13.54 -1.24 -11.82
CA ASP A 86 -14.61 -1.49 -12.78
C ASP A 86 -14.68 -0.40 -13.85
N THR A 87 -14.35 0.84 -13.48
CA THR A 87 -14.41 2.00 -14.39
C THR A 87 -13.14 2.15 -15.24
N LYS A 88 -12.04 1.53 -14.82
CA LYS A 88 -10.69 1.64 -15.42
C LYS A 88 -10.20 3.09 -15.55
N ASN A 89 -10.75 3.99 -14.73
CA ASN A 89 -10.50 5.43 -14.78
C ASN A 89 -10.20 6.03 -13.39
N GLY A 90 -9.93 5.19 -12.39
CA GLY A 90 -9.64 5.65 -11.03
C GLY A 90 -8.23 6.21 -10.89
N THR A 91 -8.07 7.24 -10.07
CA THR A 91 -6.77 7.80 -9.69
C THR A 91 -6.35 7.31 -8.32
N ALA A 92 -5.08 6.92 -8.17
CA ALA A 92 -4.48 6.63 -6.87
C ALA A 92 -3.46 7.73 -6.52
N THR A 93 -3.67 8.44 -5.42
CA THR A 93 -2.83 9.55 -4.98
C THR A 93 -2.21 9.27 -3.62
N PHE A 94 -0.88 9.39 -3.53
CA PHE A 94 -0.11 9.28 -2.31
C PHE A 94 0.54 10.63 -2.01
N ASN A 95 0.06 11.30 -0.95
CA ASN A 95 0.46 12.67 -0.61
C ASN A 95 1.62 12.75 0.39
N ASN A 96 2.05 11.62 0.94
CA ASN A 96 3.15 11.55 1.90
C ASN A 96 4.36 10.80 1.31
N ASP A 97 5.54 11.05 1.88
CA ASP A 97 6.71 10.23 1.59
C ASP A 97 6.43 8.76 1.89
N ILE A 98 6.92 7.88 1.01
CA ILE A 98 6.75 6.43 1.12
C ILE A 98 8.12 5.81 1.42
N HIS A 99 8.24 5.17 2.56
CA HIS A 99 9.45 4.44 2.94
C HIS A 99 9.17 2.93 2.91
N LEU A 100 9.66 2.25 1.90
CA LEU A 100 9.56 0.80 1.77
C LEU A 100 10.82 0.16 2.34
N GLY A 101 10.77 -0.27 3.61
CA GLY A 101 11.88 -0.96 4.26
C GLY A 101 12.20 -2.33 3.61
N LYS A 102 13.12 -3.09 4.21
CA LYS A 102 13.55 -4.37 3.65
C LYS A 102 12.37 -5.33 3.43
N ALA A 103 12.28 -5.91 2.22
CA ALA A 103 11.24 -6.86 1.82
C ALA A 103 9.80 -6.34 2.01
N VAL A 104 9.61 -5.03 1.87
CA VAL A 104 8.29 -4.39 1.79
C VAL A 104 8.01 -4.06 0.34
N ASN A 105 6.82 -4.40 -0.16
CA ASN A 105 6.44 -4.20 -1.55
C ASN A 105 5.22 -3.29 -1.66
N LEU A 106 5.19 -2.48 -2.71
CA LEU A 106 4.05 -1.63 -3.06
C LEU A 106 3.61 -1.92 -4.49
N ARG A 107 2.35 -2.28 -4.66
CA ARG A 107 1.67 -2.41 -5.93
C ARG A 107 0.52 -1.41 -6.03
N VAL A 108 0.43 -0.70 -7.14
CA VAL A 108 -0.66 0.24 -7.43
C VAL A 108 -1.22 -0.08 -8.81
N ASP A 109 -2.49 -0.42 -8.88
CA ASP A 109 -3.26 -0.60 -10.12
C ASP A 109 -4.29 0.55 -10.24
N ALA A 110 -4.05 1.50 -11.11
CA ALA A 110 -4.92 2.68 -11.27
C ALA A 110 -4.83 3.22 -12.71
N HIS A 111 -5.79 4.03 -13.16
CA HIS A 111 -5.65 4.72 -14.43
C HIS A 111 -4.48 5.72 -14.39
N THR A 112 -4.45 6.51 -13.32
CA THR A 112 -3.35 7.43 -13.03
C THR A 112 -2.87 7.25 -11.60
N ALA A 113 -1.57 7.22 -11.38
CA ALA A 113 -0.97 7.20 -10.06
C ALA A 113 -0.13 8.46 -9.82
N TYR A 114 -0.36 9.13 -8.69
CA TYR A 114 0.42 10.29 -8.25
C TYR A 114 1.15 9.96 -6.95
N PHE A 115 2.46 10.14 -6.96
CA PHE A 115 3.33 10.06 -5.80
C PHE A 115 3.92 11.45 -5.54
N ASN A 116 3.21 12.22 -4.73
CA ASN A 116 3.54 13.62 -4.42
C ASN A 116 4.61 13.74 -3.33
N GLY A 117 4.82 12.67 -2.55
CA GLY A 117 5.99 12.49 -1.69
C GLY A 117 7.14 11.79 -2.41
N ASN A 118 8.32 11.79 -1.78
CA ASN A 118 9.46 11.00 -2.23
C ASN A 118 9.21 9.52 -1.93
N ILE A 119 9.78 8.64 -2.76
CA ILE A 119 9.76 7.20 -2.51
C ILE A 119 11.16 6.73 -2.18
N TYR A 120 11.32 6.06 -1.04
CA TYR A 120 12.57 5.47 -0.58
C TYR A 120 12.49 3.95 -0.64
N LEU A 121 13.37 3.32 -1.43
CA LEU A 121 13.37 1.88 -1.68
C LEU A 121 14.48 1.16 -0.89
N GLY A 122 14.08 0.35 0.07
CA GLY A 122 14.96 -0.53 0.83
C GLY A 122 15.44 -1.76 0.07
N LYS A 123 16.21 -2.62 0.74
CA LYS A 123 16.73 -3.86 0.16
C LYS A 123 15.61 -4.86 -0.13
N SER A 124 15.67 -5.51 -1.30
CA SER A 124 14.71 -6.56 -1.71
C SER A 124 13.25 -6.07 -1.74
N THR A 125 13.07 -4.79 -2.06
CA THR A 125 11.77 -4.11 -2.19
C THR A 125 11.34 -4.07 -3.64
N ASN A 126 10.05 -4.18 -3.90
CA ASN A 126 9.46 -3.99 -5.23
C ASN A 126 8.43 -2.86 -5.20
N LEU A 127 8.57 -1.91 -6.12
CA LEU A 127 7.55 -0.93 -6.47
C LEU A 127 7.01 -1.27 -7.85
N LYS A 128 5.71 -1.53 -7.95
CA LYS A 128 5.03 -1.81 -9.22
C LYS A 128 3.83 -0.90 -9.38
N VAL A 129 3.78 -0.13 -10.47
CA VAL A 129 2.66 0.73 -10.80
C VAL A 129 2.14 0.34 -12.17
N ASN A 130 0.89 -0.13 -12.23
CA ASN A 130 0.22 -0.48 -13.48
C ASN A 130 -0.87 0.56 -13.73
N GLY A 131 -0.69 1.36 -14.78
CA GLY A 131 -1.64 2.39 -15.15
C GLY A 131 -1.30 3.01 -16.50
N HIS A 132 -2.17 3.90 -16.97
CA HIS A 132 -1.92 4.71 -18.16
C HIS A 132 -0.83 5.76 -17.90
N SER A 133 -0.75 6.29 -16.68
CA SER A 133 0.26 7.27 -16.31
C SER A 133 0.64 7.15 -14.84
N ALA A 134 1.93 7.38 -14.56
CA ALA A 134 2.46 7.43 -13.19
C ALA A 134 3.37 8.65 -13.06
N HIS A 135 3.11 9.47 -12.03
CA HIS A 135 3.87 10.67 -11.73
C HIS A 135 4.59 10.49 -10.40
N PHE A 136 5.91 10.63 -10.42
CA PHE A 136 6.76 10.51 -9.24
C PHE A 136 7.42 11.86 -8.98
N LYS A 137 7.37 12.33 -7.73
CA LYS A 137 8.18 13.48 -7.31
C LYS A 137 9.67 13.15 -7.33
N ASN A 138 10.07 12.10 -6.61
CA ASN A 138 11.41 11.54 -6.63
C ASN A 138 11.38 10.06 -6.18
N ILE A 139 12.38 9.29 -6.62
CA ILE A 139 12.60 7.90 -6.18
C ILE A 139 14.07 7.75 -5.82
N ASP A 140 14.35 7.39 -4.56
CA ASP A 140 15.68 7.18 -3.99
C ASP A 140 15.87 5.72 -3.52
#